data_AF-J8YNT7-F1
#
_entry.id   AF-J8YNT7-F1
#
_cell.length_a   1.000
_cell.length_b   1.000
_cell.length_c   1.000
_cell.angle_alpha   90.00
_cell.angle_beta   90.00
_cell.angle_gamma   90.00
#
_symmetry.space_group_name_H-M   'P 1'
#
loop_
_entity.id
_entity.type
_entity.pdbx_description
1 polymer ?
#
loop_
_entity_poly.entity_id
_entity_poly.type
_entity_poly.pdbx_seq_one_letter_code
_entity_poly.pdbx_strand_id
1 'polypeptide(L)'
;MDGLLSRTHLVGGLYMLEKQFHFFVLLYPEILLEGWNIEKVSERYEGEKWETFWFQVVTPTSMFRVKEFFLDIMEPVFPDSCISQAKGSCFQYKGLVYWKGVNYKGKESYVTSKWKTQIEISIDRGNVNQDEMERFLFGLQPVNMEFAKTILHTPFHLLSFQAKRGGIGEIGRCREWNFPHDASYSKLPIHEKLSWKLESIGLGNDETQYVYWDENSKLYALWVCRHKNKAYYPVSSWKTNYSVKKMINGLEVYSHPDRGTVVYEDLGDEQIAYVFRGNPCTNFEQVKELFACL
;
A
#
# COMPACT_ATOMS: atom_id res chain seq x y z
N MET A 1 -9.90 -27.90 -26.73
CA MET A 1 -10.35 -26.68 -27.43
C MET A 1 -11.27 -25.96 -26.44
N ASP A 2 -10.75 -25.63 -25.25
CA ASP A 2 -11.55 -25.43 -24.03
C ASP A 2 -11.11 -24.19 -23.23
N GLY A 3 -10.63 -23.16 -23.93
CA GLY A 3 -10.28 -21.86 -23.34
C GLY A 3 -11.33 -20.78 -23.52
N LEU A 4 -12.41 -21.04 -24.27
CA LEU A 4 -13.40 -20.02 -24.64
C LEU A 4 -14.58 -19.90 -23.67
N LEU A 5 -14.84 -20.92 -22.83
CA LEU A 5 -16.04 -20.95 -21.97
C LEU A 5 -15.89 -20.18 -20.66
N SER A 6 -14.68 -19.76 -20.27
CA SER A 6 -14.48 -18.87 -19.11
C SER A 6 -14.77 -17.40 -19.43
N ARG A 7 -14.72 -17.00 -20.71
CA ARG A 7 -14.95 -15.60 -21.10
C ARG A 7 -16.44 -15.26 -21.22
N THR A 8 -17.31 -16.22 -21.56
CA THR A 8 -18.70 -15.95 -21.95
C THR A 8 -19.62 -15.47 -20.83
N HIS A 9 -19.41 -15.88 -19.57
CA HIS A 9 -20.19 -15.35 -18.44
C HIS A 9 -19.67 -14.01 -17.89
N LEU A 10 -18.53 -13.54 -18.38
CA LEU A 10 -17.91 -12.27 -17.99
C LEU A 10 -17.94 -11.21 -19.10
N VAL A 11 -18.30 -11.54 -20.35
CA VAL A 11 -18.23 -10.57 -21.47
C VAL A 11 -19.04 -9.30 -21.18
N GLY A 12 -20.18 -9.39 -20.50
CA GLY A 12 -20.96 -8.22 -20.12
C GLY A 12 -20.40 -7.46 -18.91
N GLY A 13 -19.76 -8.15 -17.96
CA GLY A 13 -19.16 -7.57 -16.76
C GLY A 13 -17.80 -6.93 -17.05
N LEU A 14 -16.88 -7.66 -17.69
CA LEU A 14 -15.55 -7.17 -18.09
C LEU A 14 -15.64 -5.98 -19.06
N TYR A 15 -16.61 -5.97 -20.01
CA TYR A 15 -16.80 -4.81 -20.90
C TYR A 15 -17.16 -3.52 -20.14
N MET A 16 -17.79 -3.63 -18.96
CA MET A 16 -18.08 -2.46 -18.12
C MET A 16 -16.85 -2.03 -17.31
N LEU A 17 -15.99 -2.99 -16.89
CA LEU A 17 -14.72 -2.72 -16.20
C LEU A 17 -13.73 -1.94 -17.09
N GLU A 18 -13.72 -2.18 -18.39
CA GLU A 18 -12.77 -1.54 -19.32
C GLU A 18 -13.08 -0.06 -19.62
N LYS A 19 -14.30 0.40 -19.36
CA LYS A 19 -14.79 1.72 -19.81
C LYS A 19 -14.75 2.81 -18.74
N GLN A 20 -14.33 2.51 -17.52
CA GLN A 20 -14.44 3.44 -16.39
C GLN A 20 -13.09 3.70 -15.74
N PHE A 21 -12.87 4.96 -15.37
CA PHE A 21 -11.64 5.40 -14.71
C PHE A 21 -11.77 5.17 -13.21
N HIS A 22 -10.92 4.30 -12.67
CA HIS A 22 -10.77 4.06 -11.23
C HIS A 22 -9.61 4.89 -10.66
N PHE A 23 -9.48 4.98 -9.34
CA PHE A 23 -8.29 5.58 -8.70
C PHE A 23 -7.23 4.52 -8.33
N PHE A 24 -7.40 3.29 -8.80
CA PHE A 24 -6.45 2.19 -8.70
C PHE A 24 -6.59 1.26 -9.91
N VAL A 25 -5.69 0.30 -10.04
CA VAL A 25 -5.75 -0.69 -11.12
C VAL A 25 -6.59 -1.88 -10.68
N LEU A 26 -7.64 -2.19 -11.44
CA LEU A 26 -8.38 -3.44 -11.29
C LEU A 26 -7.50 -4.61 -11.75
N LEU A 27 -7.25 -5.56 -10.84
CA LEU A 27 -6.48 -6.75 -11.11
C LEU A 27 -7.41 -7.96 -11.14
N TYR A 28 -7.19 -8.83 -12.10
CA TYR A 28 -8.02 -10.01 -12.31
C TYR A 28 -7.16 -11.18 -12.75
N PRO A 29 -7.46 -12.42 -12.34
CA PRO A 29 -6.70 -13.57 -12.80
C PRO A 29 -6.96 -13.79 -14.29
N GLU A 30 -5.90 -13.76 -15.10
CA GLU A 30 -5.99 -14.09 -16.53
C GLU A 30 -6.36 -15.57 -16.72
N ILE A 31 -5.79 -16.43 -15.87
CA ILE A 31 -6.03 -17.87 -15.84
C ILE A 31 -6.27 -18.28 -14.39
N LEU A 32 -7.38 -18.94 -14.13
CA LEU A 32 -7.67 -19.57 -12.84
C LEU A 32 -7.03 -20.96 -12.76
N LEU A 33 -6.68 -21.38 -11.54
CA LEU A 33 -6.24 -22.75 -11.29
C LEU A 33 -7.40 -23.73 -11.56
N GLU A 34 -7.07 -24.99 -11.83
CA GLU A 34 -8.08 -26.01 -12.13
C GLU A 34 -9.11 -26.13 -11.00
N GLY A 35 -10.40 -26.10 -11.35
CA GLY A 35 -11.51 -26.14 -10.39
C GLY A 35 -11.76 -24.83 -9.64
N TRP A 36 -11.01 -23.76 -9.91
CA TRP A 36 -11.25 -22.44 -9.33
C TRP A 36 -12.19 -21.63 -10.23
N ASN A 37 -13.14 -20.95 -9.62
CA ASN A 37 -14.15 -20.14 -10.30
C ASN A 37 -14.37 -18.82 -9.56
N ILE A 38 -14.80 -17.79 -10.29
CA ILE A 38 -15.25 -16.52 -9.69
C ILE A 38 -16.76 -16.48 -9.74
N GLU A 39 -17.40 -16.35 -8.58
CA GLU A 39 -18.87 -16.41 -8.46
C GLU A 39 -19.52 -15.05 -8.22
N LYS A 40 -18.83 -14.13 -7.54
CA LYS A 40 -19.38 -12.81 -7.18
C LYS A 40 -18.35 -11.74 -7.48
N VAL A 41 -18.82 -10.62 -8.01
CA VAL A 41 -18.05 -9.42 -8.27
C VAL A 41 -18.88 -8.24 -7.81
N SER A 42 -18.27 -7.27 -7.14
CA SER A 42 -18.93 -6.03 -6.79
C SER A 42 -17.95 -4.89 -6.72
N GLU A 43 -18.45 -3.75 -7.17
CA GLU A 43 -17.71 -2.49 -7.19
C GLU A 43 -18.42 -1.49 -6.30
N ARG A 44 -17.64 -0.59 -5.71
CA ARG A 44 -18.12 0.63 -5.09
C ARG A 44 -17.31 1.78 -5.66
N TYR A 45 -17.97 2.67 -6.38
CA TYR A 45 -17.37 3.91 -6.85
C TYR A 45 -17.07 4.85 -5.70
N GLU A 46 -16.09 5.72 -5.92
CA GLU A 46 -15.80 6.80 -4.99
C GLU A 46 -17.05 7.69 -4.79
N GLY A 47 -17.45 7.85 -3.53
CA GLY A 47 -18.58 8.65 -3.11
C GLY A 47 -18.30 9.17 -1.71
N GLU A 48 -19.16 8.91 -0.73
CA GLU A 48 -18.85 9.19 0.68
C GLU A 48 -17.65 8.39 1.21
N LYS A 49 -17.28 7.31 0.51
CA LYS A 49 -16.15 6.44 0.84
C LYS A 49 -15.27 6.25 -0.39
N TRP A 50 -14.03 5.85 -0.14
CA TRP A 50 -13.09 5.46 -1.18
C TRP A 50 -13.64 4.30 -2.01
N GLU A 51 -13.12 4.24 -3.23
CA GLU A 51 -13.45 3.22 -4.20
C GLU A 51 -12.95 1.84 -3.77
N THR A 52 -13.72 0.78 -4.04
CA THR A 52 -13.26 -0.60 -3.85
C THR A 52 -13.80 -1.50 -4.94
N PHE A 53 -12.99 -2.47 -5.35
CA PHE A 53 -13.41 -3.61 -6.13
C PHE A 53 -13.27 -4.87 -5.29
N TRP A 54 -14.20 -5.82 -5.38
CA TRP A 54 -14.00 -7.12 -4.76
C TRP A 54 -14.65 -8.23 -5.57
N PHE A 55 -14.05 -9.40 -5.48
CA PHE A 55 -14.61 -10.62 -6.07
C PHE A 55 -14.39 -11.83 -5.15
N GLN A 56 -15.23 -12.84 -5.32
CA GLN A 56 -15.15 -14.10 -4.57
C GLN A 56 -14.64 -15.21 -5.47
N VAL A 57 -13.59 -15.89 -5.00
CA VAL A 57 -13.04 -17.08 -5.63
C VAL A 57 -13.54 -18.30 -4.85
N VAL A 58 -14.08 -19.26 -5.58
CA VAL A 58 -14.48 -20.58 -5.08
C VAL A 58 -13.54 -21.61 -5.68
N THR A 59 -13.04 -22.48 -4.83
CA THR A 59 -12.09 -23.55 -5.17
C THR A 59 -12.70 -24.88 -4.73
N PRO A 60 -12.13 -26.04 -5.10
CA PRO A 60 -12.66 -27.33 -4.67
C PRO A 60 -12.72 -27.51 -3.13
N THR A 61 -11.83 -26.83 -2.39
CA THR A 61 -11.69 -27.01 -0.93
C THR A 61 -12.05 -25.76 -0.12
N SER A 62 -12.16 -24.61 -0.77
CA SER A 62 -12.15 -23.30 -0.10
C SER A 62 -12.92 -22.22 -0.84
N MET A 63 -13.22 -21.15 -0.14
CA MET A 63 -13.81 -19.93 -0.67
C MET A 63 -13.11 -18.73 -0.03
N PHE A 64 -12.73 -17.75 -0.83
CA PHE A 64 -12.08 -16.54 -0.33
C PHE A 64 -12.51 -15.32 -1.11
N ARG A 65 -12.38 -14.16 -0.46
CA ARG A 65 -12.64 -12.85 -1.05
C ARG A 65 -11.34 -12.17 -1.37
N VAL A 66 -11.24 -11.60 -2.57
CA VAL A 66 -10.21 -10.64 -2.96
C VAL A 66 -10.84 -9.25 -2.93
N LYS A 67 -10.20 -8.30 -2.28
CA LYS A 67 -10.62 -6.90 -2.21
C LYS A 67 -9.46 -6.01 -2.63
N GLU A 68 -9.76 -5.09 -3.52
CA GLU A 68 -8.81 -4.17 -4.16
C GLU A 68 -9.23 -2.72 -3.93
N PHE A 69 -8.25 -1.87 -3.63
CA PHE A 69 -8.42 -0.43 -3.44
C PHE A 69 -7.06 0.29 -3.44
N PHE A 70 -7.07 1.62 -3.53
CA PHE A 70 -5.89 2.44 -3.26
C PHE A 70 -5.73 2.65 -1.75
N LEU A 71 -4.60 2.27 -1.16
CA LEU A 71 -4.36 2.41 0.30
C LEU A 71 -3.90 3.84 0.62
N ASP A 72 -4.79 4.62 1.25
CA ASP A 72 -4.51 6.01 1.61
C ASP A 72 -5.11 6.46 2.95
N ILE A 73 -5.62 5.51 3.73
CA ILE A 73 -6.21 5.75 5.05
C ILE A 73 -5.18 5.76 6.19
N MET A 74 -3.93 5.42 5.90
CA MET A 74 -2.78 5.34 6.82
C MET A 74 -1.49 5.67 6.05
N GLU A 75 -0.30 5.41 6.62
CA GLU A 75 0.96 5.66 5.92
C GLU A 75 1.00 4.94 4.56
N PRO A 76 1.29 5.63 3.44
CA PRO A 76 1.27 5.01 2.09
C PRO A 76 2.25 3.85 1.91
N VAL A 77 3.25 3.80 2.78
CA VAL A 77 4.27 2.75 2.81
C VAL A 77 3.82 1.49 3.56
N PHE A 78 2.69 1.52 4.28
CA PHE A 78 2.26 0.45 5.17
C PHE A 78 1.88 -0.82 4.38
N PRO A 79 2.59 -1.95 4.57
CA PRO A 79 2.48 -3.09 3.66
C PRO A 79 1.40 -4.13 4.01
N ASP A 80 0.89 -4.19 5.24
CA ASP A 80 0.03 -5.28 5.72
C ASP A 80 -1.32 -4.83 6.33
N SER A 81 -1.99 -3.89 5.64
CA SER A 81 -3.18 -3.13 6.06
C SER A 81 -4.35 -3.88 6.72
N CYS A 82 -4.57 -5.17 6.47
CA CYS A 82 -5.68 -5.94 7.07
C CYS A 82 -5.26 -6.99 8.10
N ILE A 83 -3.96 -7.17 8.34
CA ILE A 83 -3.49 -8.15 9.31
C ILE A 83 -3.61 -7.58 10.73
N SER A 84 -4.26 -8.34 11.61
CA SER A 84 -4.53 -7.91 12.97
C SER A 84 -3.23 -7.61 13.71
N GLN A 85 -3.17 -6.42 14.31
CA GLN A 85 -1.99 -5.93 15.06
C GLN A 85 -0.70 -6.00 14.25
N ALA A 86 -0.80 -6.04 12.93
CA ALA A 86 0.33 -6.14 12.02
C ALA A 86 1.27 -7.30 12.43
N LYS A 87 0.67 -8.47 12.75
CA LYS A 87 1.37 -9.71 13.13
C LYS A 87 1.50 -10.69 11.96
N GLY A 88 1.54 -10.17 10.74
CA GLY A 88 1.73 -10.97 9.54
C GLY A 88 3.17 -11.46 9.43
N SER A 89 3.33 -12.61 8.79
CA SER A 89 4.63 -13.07 8.29
C SER A 89 4.80 -12.62 6.85
N CYS A 90 5.96 -12.09 6.51
CA CYS A 90 6.29 -11.64 5.16
C CYS A 90 6.88 -12.80 4.35
N PHE A 91 6.48 -12.89 3.09
CA PHE A 91 6.91 -13.92 2.15
C PHE A 91 7.22 -13.29 0.79
N GLN A 92 7.99 -14.01 -0.02
CA GLN A 92 8.32 -13.58 -1.37
C GLN A 92 8.16 -14.74 -2.36
N TYR A 93 7.47 -14.49 -3.46
CA TYR A 93 7.29 -15.44 -4.55
C TYR A 93 7.56 -14.79 -5.89
N LYS A 94 8.63 -15.23 -6.59
CA LYS A 94 9.05 -14.69 -7.90
C LYS A 94 9.13 -13.16 -7.94
N GLY A 95 9.67 -12.56 -6.88
CA GLY A 95 9.78 -11.10 -6.73
C GLY A 95 8.57 -10.40 -6.12
N LEU A 96 7.39 -11.03 -6.09
CA LEU A 96 6.20 -10.50 -5.41
C LEU A 96 6.36 -10.67 -3.90
N VAL A 97 6.31 -9.56 -3.16
CA VAL A 97 6.31 -9.56 -1.69
C VAL A 97 4.87 -9.52 -1.19
N TYR A 98 4.51 -10.42 -0.30
CA TYR A 98 3.18 -10.47 0.29
C TYR A 98 3.25 -10.85 1.78
N TRP A 99 2.19 -10.55 2.50
CA TRP A 99 2.04 -10.83 3.92
C TRP A 99 0.94 -11.84 4.13
N LYS A 100 1.14 -12.77 5.06
CA LYS A 100 0.15 -13.77 5.47
C LYS A 100 -0.04 -13.67 6.98
N GLY A 101 -1.28 -13.70 7.44
CA GLY A 101 -1.59 -13.65 8.86
C GLY A 101 -3.09 -13.82 9.13
N VAL A 102 -3.52 -13.36 10.30
CA VAL A 102 -4.93 -13.40 10.71
C VAL A 102 -5.47 -11.98 10.76
N ASN A 103 -6.60 -11.72 10.11
CA ASN A 103 -7.24 -10.40 10.16
C ASN A 103 -8.02 -10.18 11.47
N TYR A 104 -8.54 -8.97 11.66
CA TYR A 104 -9.29 -8.60 12.87
C TYR A 104 -10.58 -9.41 13.10
N LYS A 105 -11.04 -10.18 12.11
CA LYS A 105 -12.18 -11.10 12.23
C LYS A 105 -11.76 -12.54 12.51
N GLY A 106 -10.49 -12.79 12.80
CA GLY A 106 -9.98 -14.13 13.07
C GLY A 106 -9.84 -15.01 11.82
N LYS A 107 -9.86 -14.44 10.61
CA LYS A 107 -9.73 -15.20 9.36
C LYS A 107 -8.29 -15.15 8.85
N GLU A 108 -7.83 -16.25 8.28
CA GLU A 108 -6.59 -16.28 7.51
C GLU A 108 -6.70 -15.28 6.35
N SER A 109 -5.66 -14.47 6.18
CA SER A 109 -5.64 -13.36 5.25
C SER A 109 -4.27 -13.19 4.63
N TYR A 110 -4.29 -12.68 3.40
CA TYR A 110 -3.10 -12.33 2.64
C TYR A 110 -3.19 -10.87 2.21
N VAL A 111 -2.05 -10.19 2.15
CA VAL A 111 -1.98 -8.79 1.75
C VAL A 111 -0.80 -8.58 0.83
N THR A 112 -1.01 -7.87 -0.26
CA THR A 112 0.08 -7.43 -1.15
C THR A 112 -0.29 -6.10 -1.79
N SER A 113 0.69 -5.43 -2.38
CA SER A 113 0.47 -4.25 -3.20
C SER A 113 1.04 -4.51 -4.60
N LYS A 114 0.30 -4.15 -5.65
CA LYS A 114 0.73 -4.30 -7.05
C LYS A 114 0.08 -3.20 -7.88
N TRP A 115 0.82 -2.55 -8.79
CA TRP A 115 0.27 -1.50 -9.67
C TRP A 115 -0.44 -0.34 -8.92
N LYS A 116 0.12 0.09 -7.76
CA LYS A 116 -0.54 1.06 -6.85
C LYS A 116 -1.90 0.61 -6.29
N THR A 117 -2.24 -0.68 -6.42
CA THR A 117 -3.43 -1.29 -5.82
C THR A 117 -3.04 -2.12 -4.61
N GLN A 118 -3.73 -1.89 -3.50
CA GLN A 118 -3.71 -2.76 -2.33
C GLN A 118 -4.66 -3.93 -2.55
N ILE A 119 -4.16 -5.14 -2.35
CA ILE A 119 -4.89 -6.39 -2.51
C ILE A 119 -4.99 -7.05 -1.14
N GLU A 120 -6.20 -7.21 -0.64
CA GLU A 120 -6.51 -7.90 0.60
C GLU A 120 -7.30 -9.18 0.30
N ILE A 121 -6.80 -10.32 0.74
CA ILE A 121 -7.50 -11.60 0.67
C ILE A 121 -7.96 -12.00 2.07
N SER A 122 -9.19 -12.49 2.17
CA SER A 122 -9.71 -13.14 3.37
C SER A 122 -10.28 -14.49 3.01
N ILE A 123 -9.77 -15.56 3.64
CA ILE A 123 -10.30 -16.91 3.50
C ILE A 123 -11.63 -16.97 4.25
N ASP A 124 -12.73 -17.12 3.51
CA ASP A 124 -14.07 -17.16 4.09
C ASP A 124 -14.43 -18.56 4.61
N ARG A 125 -13.97 -19.61 3.92
CA ARG A 125 -14.16 -21.01 4.26
C ARG A 125 -13.01 -21.86 3.71
N GLY A 126 -12.64 -22.92 4.42
CA GLY A 126 -11.64 -23.89 3.97
C GLY A 126 -10.21 -23.41 4.23
N ASN A 127 -9.27 -24.00 3.51
CA ASN A 127 -7.85 -23.66 3.52
C ASN A 127 -7.29 -23.72 2.09
N VAL A 128 -6.54 -22.68 1.69
CA VAL A 128 -5.87 -22.64 0.39
C VAL A 128 -4.38 -22.90 0.63
N ASN A 129 -3.78 -23.81 -0.14
CA ASN A 129 -2.34 -24.05 0.01
C ASN A 129 -1.55 -22.80 -0.37
N GLN A 130 -0.43 -22.57 0.31
CA GLN A 130 0.38 -21.39 0.09
C GLN A 130 0.83 -21.26 -1.37
N ASP A 131 1.35 -22.33 -1.97
CA ASP A 131 1.78 -22.33 -3.38
C ASP A 131 0.66 -21.97 -4.36
N GLU A 132 -0.58 -22.39 -4.08
CA GLU A 132 -1.75 -22.05 -4.91
C GLU A 132 -2.10 -20.57 -4.76
N MET A 133 -2.06 -20.06 -3.53
CA MET A 133 -2.28 -18.64 -3.25
C MET A 133 -1.19 -17.76 -3.88
N GLU A 134 0.07 -18.18 -3.82
CA GLU A 134 1.20 -17.49 -4.44
C GLU A 134 1.06 -17.43 -5.96
N ARG A 135 0.69 -18.55 -6.60
CA ARG A 135 0.39 -18.59 -8.04
C ARG A 135 -0.78 -17.69 -8.41
N PHE A 136 -1.84 -17.69 -7.59
CA PHE A 136 -3.00 -16.83 -7.78
C PHE A 136 -2.63 -15.34 -7.71
N LEU A 137 -2.00 -14.91 -6.61
CA LEU A 137 -1.56 -13.53 -6.40
C LEU A 137 -0.60 -13.05 -7.49
N PHE A 138 0.36 -13.90 -7.89
CA PHE A 138 1.28 -13.59 -8.98
C PHE A 138 0.55 -13.44 -10.32
N GLY A 139 -0.45 -14.29 -10.58
CA GLY A 139 -1.25 -14.34 -11.79
C GLY A 139 -2.29 -13.22 -11.94
N LEU A 140 -2.52 -12.39 -10.92
CA LEU A 140 -3.40 -11.22 -11.03
C LEU A 140 -2.79 -10.19 -12.00
N GLN A 141 -3.50 -9.88 -13.09
CA GLN A 141 -3.05 -8.93 -14.10
C GLN A 141 -4.02 -7.76 -14.24
N PRO A 142 -3.56 -6.57 -14.67
CA PRO A 142 -4.46 -5.48 -15.01
C PRO A 142 -5.51 -5.90 -16.04
N VAL A 143 -6.78 -5.61 -15.76
CA VAL A 143 -7.86 -5.77 -16.74
C VAL A 143 -7.62 -4.87 -17.96
N ASN A 144 -7.12 -3.66 -17.73
CA ASN A 144 -6.70 -2.72 -18.77
C ASN A 144 -5.25 -2.28 -18.56
N MET A 145 -4.34 -2.77 -19.40
CA MET A 145 -2.90 -2.54 -19.28
C MET A 145 -2.51 -1.08 -19.54
N GLU A 146 -3.13 -0.39 -20.50
CA GLU A 146 -2.82 1.03 -20.79
C GLU A 146 -3.29 1.95 -19.67
N PHE A 147 -4.44 1.64 -19.09
CA PHE A 147 -4.92 2.34 -17.91
C PHE A 147 -4.02 2.08 -16.70
N ALA A 148 -3.55 0.85 -16.51
CA ALA A 148 -2.62 0.53 -15.43
C ALA A 148 -1.31 1.29 -15.54
N LYS A 149 -0.77 1.44 -16.75
CA LYS A 149 0.39 2.30 -17.00
C LYS A 149 0.10 3.75 -16.64
N THR A 150 -1.10 4.26 -16.96
CA THR A 150 -1.51 5.61 -16.55
C THR A 150 -1.48 5.75 -15.03
N ILE A 151 -2.18 4.86 -14.30
CA ILE A 151 -2.22 4.88 -12.83
C ILE A 151 -0.84 4.81 -12.20
N LEU A 152 0.05 3.96 -12.74
CA LEU A 152 1.41 3.82 -12.23
C LEU A 152 2.17 5.16 -12.23
N HIS A 153 1.96 6.00 -13.25
CA HIS A 153 2.60 7.30 -13.38
C HIS A 153 1.81 8.45 -12.73
N THR A 154 0.56 8.20 -12.32
CA THR A 154 -0.26 9.18 -11.60
C THR A 154 0.28 9.34 -10.16
N PRO A 155 0.61 10.57 -9.72
CA PRO A 155 1.08 10.82 -8.36
C PRO A 155 0.06 10.44 -7.30
N PHE A 156 0.55 10.06 -6.12
CA PHE A 156 -0.24 9.70 -4.94
C PHE A 156 -1.46 10.62 -4.69
N HIS A 157 -1.27 11.93 -4.66
CA HIS A 157 -2.34 12.86 -4.27
C HIS A 157 -3.53 12.91 -5.24
N LEU A 158 -3.34 12.53 -6.50
CA LEU A 158 -4.43 12.46 -7.48
C LEU A 158 -5.21 11.15 -7.39
N LEU A 159 -4.60 10.10 -6.81
CA LEU A 159 -5.24 8.80 -6.58
C LEU A 159 -5.91 8.75 -5.20
N SER A 160 -5.31 9.36 -4.20
CA SER A 160 -5.80 9.32 -2.82
C SER A 160 -7.14 10.03 -2.65
N PHE A 161 -8.12 9.27 -2.16
CA PHE A 161 -9.39 9.77 -1.63
C PHE A 161 -9.17 10.78 -0.49
N GLN A 162 -8.34 10.44 0.50
CA GLN A 162 -8.09 11.30 1.67
C GLN A 162 -7.38 12.61 1.28
N ALA A 163 -6.45 12.58 0.33
CA ALA A 163 -5.78 13.77 -0.17
C ALA A 163 -6.75 14.70 -0.93
N LYS A 164 -7.65 14.14 -1.75
CA LYS A 164 -8.61 14.92 -2.56
C LYS A 164 -9.72 15.55 -1.75
N ARG A 165 -10.25 14.84 -0.75
CA ARG A 165 -11.45 15.28 -0.01
C ARG A 165 -11.15 15.89 1.34
N GLY A 166 -9.93 15.68 1.86
CA GLY A 166 -9.68 15.80 3.30
C GLY A 166 -10.45 14.75 4.08
N GLY A 167 -10.03 14.45 5.31
CA GLY A 167 -10.75 13.45 6.08
C GLY A 167 -10.02 12.90 7.29
N ILE A 168 -10.26 11.62 7.54
CA ILE A 168 -9.75 10.89 8.69
C ILE A 168 -8.41 10.23 8.36
N GLY A 169 -7.59 9.99 9.37
CA GLY A 169 -6.28 9.37 9.23
C GLY A 169 -5.15 10.37 8.96
N GLU A 170 -3.95 9.85 8.78
CA GLU A 170 -2.71 10.62 8.66
C GLU A 170 -2.74 11.54 7.44
N ILE A 171 -3.14 11.01 6.28
CA ILE A 171 -3.15 11.74 5.00
C ILE A 171 -4.12 12.93 5.02
N GLY A 172 -5.26 12.78 5.70
CA GLY A 172 -6.30 13.81 5.78
C GLY A 172 -5.93 15.04 6.61
N ARG A 173 -4.78 15.05 7.31
CA ARG A 173 -4.32 16.20 8.10
C ARG A 173 -3.77 17.34 7.25
N CYS A 174 -3.31 17.05 6.03
CA CYS A 174 -2.96 18.07 5.06
C CYS A 174 -4.21 18.55 4.32
N ARG A 175 -4.34 19.86 4.14
CA ARG A 175 -5.47 20.51 3.47
C ARG A 175 -5.28 20.62 1.97
N GLU A 176 -4.03 20.70 1.54
CA GLU A 176 -3.65 20.85 0.15
C GLU A 176 -2.60 19.80 -0.19
N TRP A 177 -2.72 19.20 -1.37
CA TRP A 177 -1.75 18.26 -1.88
C TRP A 177 -1.35 18.64 -3.30
N ASN A 178 -0.06 18.65 -3.56
CA ASN A 178 0.51 19.25 -4.76
C ASN A 178 1.62 18.41 -5.37
N PHE A 179 1.92 18.69 -6.63
CA PHE A 179 3.18 18.29 -7.23
C PHE A 179 4.36 19.02 -6.54
N PRO A 180 5.55 18.40 -6.48
CA PRO A 180 6.72 19.01 -5.87
C PRO A 180 7.25 20.26 -6.57
N HIS A 181 6.82 20.59 -7.79
CA HIS A 181 7.22 21.82 -8.48
C HIS A 181 6.20 22.96 -8.31
N ASP A 182 4.99 22.63 -7.84
CA ASP A 182 3.89 23.59 -7.66
C ASP A 182 3.76 24.07 -6.20
N ALA A 183 4.47 23.44 -5.27
CA ALA A 183 4.45 23.78 -3.86
C ALA A 183 5.75 24.43 -3.39
N SER A 184 5.62 25.40 -2.48
CA SER A 184 6.73 25.86 -1.65
C SER A 184 6.80 25.02 -0.37
N TYR A 185 7.91 24.31 -0.17
CA TYR A 185 8.13 23.44 0.97
C TYR A 185 9.60 23.43 1.37
N SER A 186 9.84 23.08 2.62
CA SER A 186 11.20 22.88 3.12
C SER A 186 11.77 21.59 2.55
N LYS A 187 12.90 21.69 1.83
CA LYS A 187 13.62 20.50 1.36
C LYS A 187 14.25 19.78 2.55
N LEU A 188 14.08 18.46 2.60
CA LEU A 188 14.69 17.62 3.62
C LEU A 188 16.09 17.21 3.14
N PRO A 189 17.09 17.11 4.05
CA PRO A 189 18.44 16.65 3.70
C PRO A 189 18.46 15.32 2.93
N ILE A 190 17.50 14.45 3.24
CA ILE A 190 17.32 13.14 2.59
C ILE A 190 17.08 13.23 1.07
N HIS A 191 16.59 14.37 0.55
CA HIS A 191 16.26 14.52 -0.88
C HIS A 191 17.46 14.28 -1.80
N GLU A 192 18.65 14.68 -1.36
CA GLU A 192 19.87 14.58 -2.17
C GLU A 192 20.48 13.18 -2.16
N LYS A 193 20.00 12.30 -1.28
CA LYS A 193 20.54 10.97 -1.04
C LYS A 193 19.64 9.84 -1.55
N LEU A 194 18.37 10.14 -1.85
CA LEU A 194 17.41 9.15 -2.31
C LEU A 194 17.37 9.08 -3.83
N SER A 195 17.31 7.87 -4.37
CA SER A 195 16.99 7.62 -5.79
C SER A 195 15.48 7.62 -6.06
N TRP A 196 14.65 7.72 -5.03
CA TRP A 196 13.19 7.68 -5.14
C TRP A 196 12.62 9.01 -5.60
N LYS A 197 11.54 8.94 -6.37
CA LYS A 197 10.82 10.12 -6.84
C LYS A 197 9.94 10.66 -5.72
N LEU A 198 10.16 11.89 -5.29
CA LEU A 198 9.17 12.62 -4.51
C LEU A 198 7.95 12.84 -5.41
N GLU A 199 6.84 12.16 -5.13
CA GLU A 199 5.64 12.19 -5.97
C GLU A 199 4.66 13.26 -5.54
N SER A 200 4.50 13.50 -4.25
CA SER A 200 3.42 14.34 -3.73
C SER A 200 3.82 14.99 -2.42
N ILE A 201 3.35 16.22 -2.23
CA ILE A 201 3.59 17.02 -1.03
C ILE A 201 2.25 17.48 -0.48
N GLY A 202 1.99 17.14 0.78
CA GLY A 202 0.84 17.59 1.54
C GLY A 202 1.21 18.79 2.41
N LEU A 203 0.38 19.83 2.40
CA LEU A 203 0.53 21.03 3.22
C LEU A 203 -0.67 21.16 4.18
N GLY A 204 -0.37 21.20 5.47
CA GLY A 204 -1.28 21.55 6.55
C GLY A 204 -0.81 22.81 7.29
N ASN A 205 -1.53 23.22 8.33
CA ASN A 205 -1.17 24.44 9.08
C ASN A 205 0.17 24.32 9.80
N ASP A 206 0.41 23.16 10.42
CA ASP A 206 1.59 22.87 11.23
C ASP A 206 2.25 21.55 10.79
N GLU A 207 1.94 21.10 9.58
CA GLU A 207 2.34 19.78 9.07
C GLU A 207 2.69 19.87 7.58
N THR A 208 3.76 19.21 7.17
CA THR A 208 4.11 18.97 5.78
C THR A 208 4.39 17.48 5.60
N GLN A 209 3.71 16.87 4.64
CA GLN A 209 3.88 15.46 4.32
C GLN A 209 4.56 15.29 2.96
N TYR A 210 5.35 14.24 2.82
CA TYR A 210 6.12 13.92 1.62
C TYR A 210 5.92 12.44 1.30
N VAL A 211 5.54 12.13 0.06
CA VAL A 211 5.35 10.75 -0.40
C VAL A 211 6.35 10.44 -1.49
N TYR A 212 7.18 9.42 -1.27
CA TYR A 212 8.21 8.98 -2.22
C TYR A 212 7.84 7.63 -2.84
N TRP A 213 8.05 7.56 -4.14
CA TRP A 213 7.83 6.41 -4.97
C TRP A 213 9.16 5.83 -5.46
N ASP A 214 9.32 4.52 -5.30
CA ASP A 214 10.44 3.79 -5.85
C ASP A 214 10.07 3.24 -7.24
N GLU A 215 10.71 3.81 -8.27
CA GLU A 215 10.52 3.39 -9.65
C GLU A 215 11.05 1.98 -9.95
N ASN A 216 11.94 1.44 -9.12
CA ASN A 216 12.46 0.09 -9.32
C ASN A 216 11.50 -0.96 -8.78
N SER A 217 11.12 -0.86 -7.51
CA SER A 217 10.18 -1.80 -6.89
C SER A 217 8.71 -1.54 -7.26
N LYS A 218 8.41 -0.37 -7.85
CA LYS A 218 7.05 0.09 -8.15
C LYS A 218 6.17 0.09 -6.89
N LEU A 219 6.69 0.66 -5.81
CA LEU A 219 6.04 0.78 -4.51
C LEU A 219 6.33 2.15 -3.87
N TYR A 220 5.44 2.58 -2.97
CA TYR A 220 5.75 3.70 -2.07
C TYR A 220 6.83 3.26 -1.09
N ALA A 221 7.95 3.96 -1.08
CA ALA A 221 9.15 3.55 -0.34
C ALA A 221 9.37 4.36 0.94
N LEU A 222 8.93 5.62 0.95
CA LEU A 222 9.06 6.50 2.09
C LEU A 222 7.86 7.43 2.18
N TRP A 223 7.34 7.57 3.39
CA TRP A 223 6.45 8.67 3.76
C TRP A 223 7.12 9.46 4.87
N VAL A 224 7.14 10.79 4.72
CA VAL A 224 7.71 11.68 5.74
C VAL A 224 6.64 12.63 6.21
N CYS A 225 6.56 12.84 7.52
CA CYS A 225 5.69 13.81 8.16
C CYS A 225 6.55 14.75 9.00
N ARG A 226 6.73 15.99 8.54
CA ARG A 226 7.31 17.09 9.31
C ARG A 226 6.19 17.84 10.00
N HIS A 227 6.28 18.06 11.30
CA HIS A 227 5.25 18.74 12.05
C HIS A 227 5.81 19.61 13.17
N LYS A 228 5.04 20.60 13.60
CA LYS A 228 5.32 21.42 14.79
C LYS A 228 4.57 20.88 16.00
N ASN A 229 4.96 21.33 17.20
CA ASN A 229 4.21 21.12 18.44
C ASN A 229 3.87 19.65 18.77
N LYS A 230 4.66 18.68 18.31
CA LYS A 230 4.40 17.25 18.52
C LYS A 230 3.02 16.77 18.02
N ALA A 231 2.49 17.41 16.97
CA ALA A 231 1.18 17.08 16.40
C ALA A 231 1.08 15.63 15.87
N TYR A 232 2.20 14.99 15.52
CA TYR A 232 2.24 13.58 15.11
C TYR A 232 3.34 12.77 15.84
N TYR A 233 2.98 12.11 16.93
CA TYR A 233 3.89 11.24 17.67
C TYR A 233 3.20 9.95 18.18
N PRO A 234 2.74 9.06 17.27
CA PRO A 234 1.98 7.85 17.61
C PRO A 234 2.89 6.70 18.10
N VAL A 235 3.69 6.95 19.14
CA VAL A 235 4.69 6.00 19.66
C VAL A 235 4.11 4.63 20.03
N SER A 236 2.86 4.56 20.48
CA SER A 236 2.17 3.29 20.76
C SER A 236 1.98 2.43 19.51
N SER A 237 1.62 3.06 18.39
CA SER A 237 1.53 2.41 17.08
C SER A 237 2.89 1.89 16.65
N TRP A 238 3.94 2.74 16.72
CA TRP A 238 5.28 2.33 16.30
C TRP A 238 5.85 1.19 17.14
N LYS A 239 5.65 1.21 18.46
CA LYS A 239 6.06 0.11 19.34
C LYS A 239 5.35 -1.19 19.03
N THR A 240 4.06 -1.11 18.69
CA THR A 240 3.24 -2.28 18.37
C THR A 240 3.63 -2.87 17.01
N ASN A 241 3.89 -2.00 16.04
CA ASN A 241 4.07 -2.39 14.64
C ASN A 241 5.54 -2.50 14.20
N TYR A 242 6.53 -2.09 14.98
CA TYR A 242 7.91 -2.16 14.51
C TYR A 242 8.80 -2.87 15.52
N SER A 243 9.18 -2.16 16.57
CA SER A 243 9.94 -2.71 17.70
C SER A 243 9.93 -1.72 18.86
N VAL A 244 10.58 -2.09 19.97
CA VAL A 244 10.87 -1.12 21.02
C VAL A 244 11.79 0.00 20.49
N LYS A 245 11.64 1.20 21.07
CA LYS A 245 12.46 2.37 20.73
C LYS A 245 13.95 2.06 20.90
N LYS A 246 14.75 2.45 19.90
CA LYS A 246 16.21 2.51 19.96
C LYS A 246 16.67 3.95 19.75
N MET A 247 17.73 4.38 20.43
CA MET A 247 18.37 5.67 20.18
C MET A 247 19.64 5.44 19.37
N ILE A 248 19.76 6.08 18.20
CA ILE A 248 20.93 5.98 17.33
C ILE A 248 21.29 7.38 16.86
N ASN A 249 22.50 7.86 17.19
CA ASN A 249 22.98 9.21 16.82
C ASN A 249 21.98 10.34 17.18
N GLY A 250 21.30 10.23 18.33
CA GLY A 250 20.30 11.19 18.77
C GLY A 250 18.90 11.02 18.16
N LEU A 251 18.73 10.12 17.19
CA LEU A 251 17.45 9.82 16.54
C LEU A 251 16.72 8.68 17.26
N GLU A 252 15.39 8.76 17.36
CA GLU A 252 14.58 7.63 17.82
C GLU A 252 14.26 6.72 16.63
N VAL A 253 14.49 5.41 16.79
CA VAL A 253 14.33 4.45 15.70
C VAL A 253 13.51 3.24 16.14
N TYR A 254 12.56 2.86 15.29
CA TYR A 254 11.70 1.68 15.45
C TYR A 254 11.77 0.87 14.16
N SER A 255 12.26 -0.36 14.22
CA SER A 255 12.50 -1.20 13.02
C SER A 255 11.77 -2.53 13.09
N HIS A 256 11.30 -3.01 11.95
CA HIS A 256 10.85 -4.39 11.72
C HIS A 256 11.60 -4.94 10.50
N PRO A 257 12.10 -6.19 10.51
CA PRO A 257 12.83 -6.76 9.38
C PRO A 257 12.09 -6.61 8.05
N ASP A 258 10.79 -6.92 8.04
CA ASP A 258 9.99 -6.89 6.80
C ASP A 258 9.13 -5.63 6.60
N ARG A 259 8.59 -5.02 7.67
CA ARG A 259 7.68 -3.86 7.55
C ARG A 259 8.44 -2.57 7.25
N GLY A 260 9.69 -2.47 7.70
CA GLY A 260 10.55 -1.32 7.47
C GLY A 260 10.95 -0.63 8.74
N THR A 261 11.25 0.67 8.64
CA THR A 261 11.85 1.43 9.74
C THR A 261 11.15 2.78 9.88
N VAL A 262 10.86 3.18 11.10
CA VAL A 262 10.47 4.53 11.48
C VAL A 262 11.67 5.21 12.12
N VAL A 263 12.05 6.38 11.61
CA VAL A 263 13.04 7.26 12.22
C VAL A 263 12.33 8.54 12.65
N TYR A 264 12.52 8.96 13.89
CA TYR A 264 11.97 10.18 14.44
C TYR A 264 13.09 11.12 14.88
N GLU A 265 13.04 12.34 14.37
CA GLU A 265 14.00 13.41 14.62
C GLU A 265 13.29 14.55 15.35
N ASP A 266 13.86 15.01 16.48
CA ASP A 266 13.37 16.16 17.25
C ASP A 266 14.35 17.33 17.10
N LEU A 267 13.91 18.38 16.39
CA LEU A 267 14.68 19.59 16.10
C LEU A 267 14.27 20.75 17.04
N GLY A 268 13.58 20.46 18.14
CA GLY A 268 13.07 21.46 19.09
C GLY A 268 11.64 21.89 18.74
N ASP A 269 11.49 22.94 17.94
CA ASP A 269 10.17 23.46 17.56
C ASP A 269 9.51 22.66 16.42
N GLU A 270 10.29 21.83 15.74
CA GLU A 270 9.86 20.95 14.66
C GLU A 270 10.31 19.53 14.91
N GLN A 271 9.52 18.57 14.45
CA GLN A 271 9.85 17.16 14.48
C GLN A 271 9.52 16.51 13.14
N ILE A 272 10.27 15.46 12.81
CA ILE A 272 10.14 14.77 11.53
C ILE A 272 10.06 13.27 11.78
N ALA A 273 8.99 12.64 11.31
CA ALA A 273 8.82 11.20 11.27
C ALA A 273 9.05 10.71 9.83
N TYR A 274 10.05 9.86 9.65
CA TYR A 274 10.35 9.16 8.40
C TYR A 274 9.88 7.72 8.53
N VAL A 275 8.92 7.30 7.71
CA VAL A 275 8.39 5.94 7.71
C VAL A 275 8.81 5.27 6.40
N PHE A 276 9.81 4.40 6.49
CA PHE A 276 10.33 3.63 5.37
C PHE A 276 9.55 2.34 5.22
N ARG A 277 9.19 2.01 3.97
CA ARG A 277 8.73 0.66 3.62
C ARG A 277 9.92 -0.30 3.71
N GLY A 278 9.71 -1.45 4.35
CA GLY A 278 10.69 -2.53 4.39
C GLY A 278 10.80 -3.24 3.05
N ASN A 279 10.77 -4.57 3.06
CA ASN A 279 10.96 -5.35 1.84
C ASN A 279 9.90 -5.00 0.76
N PRO A 280 10.31 -4.82 -0.50
CA PRO A 280 11.67 -4.89 -1.05
C PRO A 280 12.43 -3.55 -1.08
N CYS A 281 11.85 -2.45 -0.57
CA CYS A 281 12.36 -1.09 -0.74
C CYS A 281 13.57 -0.79 0.15
N THR A 282 13.52 -1.16 1.44
CA THR A 282 14.62 -0.88 2.38
C THR A 282 14.84 -2.00 3.38
N ASN A 283 16.06 -2.04 3.93
CA ASN A 283 16.38 -2.72 5.17
C ASN A 283 16.93 -1.75 6.22
N PHE A 284 17.03 -2.22 7.47
CA PHE A 284 17.46 -1.39 8.60
C PHE A 284 18.86 -0.79 8.44
N GLU A 285 19.80 -1.53 7.86
CA GLU A 285 21.18 -1.04 7.70
C GLU A 285 21.29 0.06 6.64
N GLN A 286 20.53 -0.05 5.54
CA GLN A 286 20.42 1.02 4.55
C GLN A 286 19.85 2.30 5.15
N VAL A 287 18.83 2.20 6.01
CA VAL A 287 18.27 3.37 6.70
C VAL A 287 19.29 3.97 7.67
N LYS A 288 20.04 3.15 8.41
CA LYS A 288 21.11 3.66 9.29
C LYS A 288 22.21 4.39 8.52
N GLU A 289 22.66 3.82 7.40
CA GLU A 289 23.69 4.43 6.55
C GLU A 289 23.22 5.77 5.99
N LEU A 290 21.96 5.84 5.56
CA LEU A 290 21.34 7.07 5.08
C LEU A 290 21.45 8.20 6.11
N PHE A 291 21.06 7.95 7.36
CA PHE A 291 21.13 8.96 8.44
C PHE A 291 22.52 9.16 9.04
N ALA A 292 23.48 8.26 8.81
CA ALA A 292 24.88 8.52 9.16
C ALA A 292 25.54 9.54 8.20
N CYS A 293 24.95 9.74 7.03
CA CYS A 293 25.44 10.63 5.97
C CYS A 293 24.69 11.97 5.87
N LEU A 294 23.71 12.21 6.74
CA LEU A 294 22.94 13.46 6.86
C LEU A 294 23.50 14.32 7.99
#